data_AF-A0A8J2BAU5-F1
#
_entry.id   AF-A0A8J2BAU5-F1
#
_cell.length_a   1.000
_cell.length_b   1.000
_cell.length_c   1.000
_cell.angle_alpha   90.00
_cell.angle_beta   90.00
_cell.angle_gamma   90.00
#
_symmetry.space_group_name_H-M   'P 1'
#
loop_
_entity.id
_entity.type
_entity.pdbx_description
1 polymer ?
#
loop_
_entity_poly.entity_id
_entity_poly.type
_entity_poly.pdbx_seq_one_letter_code
_entity_poly.pdbx_strand_id
1 'polypeptide(L)'
;NLHICLALSPIGGEFRLRLRNFPSLVNCCTIDWFMEWPPQALTAVAKQFLRTIEMDESVKDNVVKVMVDFQTSVIELAEKFFKQEKRIFYVTPTSYLDLISTFIIMLGQQREKVAGNKSRYDVGMEKIEEAASAVGALQKDLEDLQPSLEKSAKETSELMIHVEGEQKKAAEKQKLVDADAAAAEEEGRIANEIKADCEKDLAAAMPALDAAVDALSKLSKGDIGEVKAMKTPPAGVILTSQALCYMFNL
;
A
#
# COMPACT_ATOMS: atom_id res chain seq x y z
N ASN A 1 -41.64 29.24 -67.18
CA ASN A 1 -40.21 29.52 -66.91
C ASN A 1 -39.47 28.23 -66.61
N LEU A 2 -39.06 27.50 -67.66
CA LEU A 2 -38.21 26.33 -67.53
C LEU A 2 -36.81 26.69 -68.05
N HIS A 3 -35.81 26.58 -67.20
CA HIS A 3 -34.40 26.69 -67.57
C HIS A 3 -33.78 25.30 -67.48
N ILE A 4 -33.17 24.83 -68.56
CA ILE A 4 -32.55 23.50 -68.65
C ILE A 4 -31.03 23.70 -68.75
N CYS A 5 -30.29 23.12 -67.82
CA CYS A 5 -28.83 23.05 -67.86
C CYS A 5 -28.40 21.60 -68.13
N LEU A 6 -27.55 21.40 -69.13
CA LEU A 6 -27.06 20.08 -69.53
C LEU A 6 -25.55 19.99 -69.25
N ALA A 7 -25.14 19.02 -68.44
CA ALA A 7 -23.73 18.70 -68.21
C ALA A 7 -23.34 17.49 -69.06
N LEU A 8 -22.44 17.70 -70.02
CA LEU A 8 -22.02 16.69 -70.99
C LEU A 8 -20.49 16.56 -70.95
N SER A 9 -19.99 15.32 -71.01
CA SER A 9 -18.55 15.08 -71.14
C SER A 9 -18.13 15.18 -72.61
N PRO A 10 -17.05 15.92 -72.93
CA PRO A 10 -16.51 15.97 -74.28
C PRO A 10 -15.70 14.73 -74.67
N ILE A 11 -15.49 13.80 -73.73
CA ILE A 11 -14.68 12.60 -73.91
C ILE A 11 -15.49 11.54 -74.68
N GLY A 12 -14.90 11.01 -75.76
CA GLY A 12 -15.49 9.94 -76.58
C GLY A 12 -16.24 10.41 -77.83
N GLY A 13 -16.65 9.46 -78.67
CA GLY A 13 -17.34 9.73 -79.94
C GLY A 13 -18.83 10.08 -79.80
N GLU A 14 -19.46 9.68 -78.70
CA GLU A 14 -20.91 9.87 -78.48
C GLU A 14 -21.31 11.34 -78.39
N PHE A 15 -20.48 12.19 -77.78
CA PHE A 15 -20.78 13.61 -77.65
C PHE A 15 -20.98 14.25 -79.03
N ARG A 16 -20.09 13.94 -79.99
CA ARG A 16 -20.21 14.41 -81.37
C ARG A 16 -21.46 13.88 -82.07
N LEU A 17 -21.81 12.60 -81.85
CA LEU A 17 -23.03 12.01 -82.41
C LEU A 17 -24.29 12.69 -81.87
N ARG A 18 -24.34 13.00 -80.57
CA ARG A 18 -25.47 13.71 -79.94
C ARG A 18 -25.62 15.13 -80.49
N LEU A 19 -24.52 15.87 -80.64
CA LEU A 19 -24.56 17.22 -81.24
C LEU A 19 -25.04 17.19 -82.71
N ARG A 20 -24.67 16.15 -83.48
CA ARG A 20 -25.14 16.00 -84.87
C ARG A 20 -26.61 15.61 -84.96
N ASN A 21 -27.07 14.73 -84.07
CA ASN A 21 -28.45 14.26 -84.06
C ASN A 21 -29.43 15.34 -83.52
N PHE A 22 -28.95 16.25 -82.67
CA PHE A 22 -29.77 17.30 -82.03
C PHE A 22 -29.14 18.70 -82.20
N PRO A 23 -29.33 19.36 -83.37
CA PRO A 23 -28.75 20.69 -83.65
C PRO A 23 -29.23 21.80 -82.71
N SER A 24 -30.39 21.63 -82.07
CA SER A 24 -30.93 22.57 -81.09
C SER A 24 -30.03 22.76 -79.87
N LEU A 25 -29.19 21.77 -79.53
CA LEU A 25 -28.22 21.89 -78.43
C LEU A 25 -27.13 22.92 -78.71
N VAL A 26 -26.82 23.19 -79.98
CA VAL A 26 -25.83 24.20 -80.37
C VAL A 26 -26.51 25.52 -80.69
N ASN A 27 -27.69 25.48 -81.33
CA ASN A 27 -28.38 26.68 -81.81
C ASN A 27 -29.17 27.41 -80.71
N CYS A 28 -29.70 26.68 -79.72
CA CYS A 28 -30.62 27.23 -78.73
C CYS A 28 -30.06 27.25 -77.30
N CYS A 29 -28.85 26.70 -77.07
CA CYS A 29 -28.21 26.69 -75.75
C CYS A 29 -26.92 27.51 -75.79
N THR A 30 -26.59 28.15 -74.66
CA THR A 30 -25.27 28.74 -74.44
C THR A 30 -24.31 27.64 -74.01
N ILE A 31 -23.19 27.52 -74.71
CA ILE A 31 -22.15 26.52 -74.40
C ILE A 31 -21.14 27.17 -73.46
N ASP A 32 -20.94 26.57 -72.29
CA ASP A 32 -19.88 26.91 -71.37
C ASP A 32 -18.88 25.75 -71.29
N TRP A 33 -17.59 26.05 -71.47
CA TRP A 33 -16.55 25.03 -71.60
C TRP A 33 -15.67 24.96 -70.36
N PHE A 34 -15.72 23.83 -69.67
CA PHE A 34 -14.91 23.57 -68.49
C PHE A 34 -13.56 23.02 -68.91
N MET A 35 -12.53 23.86 -68.77
CA MET A 35 -11.14 23.47 -68.98
C MET A 35 -10.59 22.74 -67.76
N GLU A 36 -9.48 22.03 -67.98
CA GLU A 36 -8.65 21.51 -66.91
C GLU A 36 -8.22 22.63 -65.97
N TRP A 37 -8.06 22.30 -64.68
CA TRP A 37 -7.70 23.30 -63.69
C TRP A 37 -6.26 23.79 -63.93
N PRO A 38 -6.06 25.10 -64.16
CA PRO A 38 -4.72 25.64 -64.28
C PRO A 38 -3.98 25.55 -62.93
N PRO A 39 -2.64 25.63 -62.91
CA PRO A 39 -1.85 25.58 -61.68
C PRO A 39 -2.29 26.60 -60.62
N GLN A 40 -2.76 27.79 -61.04
CA GLN A 40 -3.28 28.79 -60.10
C GLN A 40 -4.57 28.33 -59.41
N ALA A 41 -5.47 27.64 -60.13
CA ALA A 41 -6.69 27.09 -59.55
C ALA A 41 -6.39 25.94 -58.57
N LEU A 42 -5.46 25.04 -58.93
CA LEU A 42 -5.00 23.95 -58.06
C LEU A 42 -4.39 24.50 -56.76
N THR A 43 -3.61 25.58 -56.86
CA THR A 43 -3.04 26.29 -55.72
C THR A 43 -4.12 26.89 -54.83
N ALA A 44 -5.10 27.59 -55.41
CA ALA A 44 -6.18 28.23 -54.66
C ALA A 44 -7.04 27.20 -53.91
N VAL A 45 -7.37 26.08 -54.56
CA VAL A 45 -8.13 24.99 -53.94
C VAL A 45 -7.34 24.37 -52.78
N ALA A 46 -6.06 24.00 -52.99
CA ALA A 46 -5.24 23.45 -51.92
C ALA A 46 -5.10 24.41 -50.73
N LYS A 47 -4.87 25.70 -50.97
CA LYS A 47 -4.83 26.72 -49.91
C LYS A 47 -6.14 26.80 -49.13
N GLN A 48 -7.28 26.74 -49.81
CA GLN A 48 -8.59 26.79 -49.16
C GLN A 48 -8.83 25.58 -48.24
N PHE A 49 -8.46 24.38 -48.69
CA PHE A 49 -8.60 23.16 -47.89
C PHE A 49 -7.61 23.10 -46.72
N LEU A 50 -6.39 23.58 -46.90
CA LEU A 50 -5.35 23.60 -45.86
C LEU A 50 -5.50 24.77 -44.87
N ARG A 51 -6.44 25.70 -45.09
CA ARG A 51 -6.63 26.90 -44.26
C ARG A 51 -6.92 26.56 -42.80
N THR A 52 -7.69 25.52 -42.54
CA THR A 52 -8.12 25.12 -41.19
C THR A 52 -7.05 24.33 -40.44
N ILE A 53 -5.96 23.95 -41.09
CA ILE A 53 -4.92 23.11 -40.51
C ILE A 53 -3.83 23.99 -39.94
N GLU A 54 -3.57 23.81 -38.64
CA GLU A 54 -2.47 24.49 -37.95
C GLU A 54 -1.13 23.97 -38.49
N MET A 55 -0.45 24.80 -39.27
CA MET A 55 0.88 24.58 -39.84
C MET A 55 1.55 25.93 -40.01
N ASP A 56 2.88 25.96 -39.93
CA ASP A 56 3.64 27.15 -40.29
C ASP A 56 3.35 27.53 -41.75
N GLU A 57 3.21 28.82 -42.02
CA GLU A 57 2.75 29.32 -43.31
C GLU A 57 3.77 29.01 -44.43
N SER A 58 5.06 29.04 -44.09
CA SER A 58 6.13 28.67 -45.03
C SER A 58 6.04 27.21 -45.45
N VAL A 59 5.75 26.32 -44.50
CA VAL A 59 5.57 24.89 -44.74
C VAL A 59 4.30 24.64 -45.53
N LYS A 60 3.21 25.33 -45.20
CA LYS A 60 1.92 25.22 -45.90
C LYS A 60 2.06 25.59 -47.37
N ASP A 61 2.75 26.68 -47.68
CA ASP A 61 3.02 27.09 -49.07
C ASP A 61 3.85 26.04 -49.83
N ASN A 62 4.83 25.41 -49.19
CA ASN A 62 5.62 24.33 -49.80
C ASN A 62 4.79 23.06 -50.03
N VAL A 63 3.94 22.68 -49.08
CA VAL A 63 3.02 21.54 -49.25
C VAL A 63 2.06 21.78 -50.41
N VAL A 64 1.51 23.00 -50.54
CA VAL A 64 0.65 23.36 -51.67
C VAL A 64 1.38 23.20 -53.00
N LYS A 65 2.62 23.68 -53.11
CA LYS A 65 3.43 23.51 -54.34
C LYS A 65 3.60 22.03 -54.69
N VAL A 66 3.95 21.20 -53.71
CA VAL A 66 4.12 19.76 -53.92
C VAL A 66 2.81 19.09 -54.36
N MET A 67 1.67 19.48 -53.80
CA MET A 67 0.36 18.95 -54.22
C MET A 67 0.07 19.30 -55.69
N VAL A 68 0.30 20.56 -56.10
CA VAL A 68 0.14 21.00 -57.49
C VAL A 68 1.07 20.21 -58.42
N ASP A 69 2.34 20.07 -58.04
CA ASP A 69 3.34 19.34 -58.82
C ASP A 69 2.96 17.86 -58.98
N PHE A 70 2.39 17.22 -57.96
CA PHE A 70 1.88 15.85 -58.07
C PHE A 70 0.77 15.73 -59.10
N GLN A 71 -0.21 16.65 -59.09
CA GLN A 71 -1.29 16.63 -60.06
C GLN A 71 -0.76 16.82 -61.49
N THR A 72 0.12 17.80 -61.71
CA THR A 72 0.70 18.07 -63.03
C THR A 72 1.57 16.91 -63.52
N SER A 73 2.39 16.33 -62.64
CA SER A 73 3.22 15.16 -62.95
C SER A 73 2.37 13.94 -63.35
N VAL A 74 1.26 13.68 -62.66
CA VAL A 74 0.36 12.57 -63.00
C VAL A 74 -0.30 12.78 -64.38
N ILE A 75 -0.64 14.03 -64.75
CA ILE A 75 -1.15 14.34 -66.11
C ILE A 75 -0.10 13.98 -67.17
N GLU A 76 1.16 14.41 -66.99
CA GLU A 76 2.24 14.08 -67.92
C GLU A 76 2.52 12.57 -67.99
N LEU A 77 2.44 11.87 -66.85
CA LEU A 77 2.61 10.43 -66.77
C LEU A 77 1.47 9.68 -67.46
N ALA A 78 0.23 10.16 -67.35
CA ALA A 78 -0.92 9.58 -68.03
C ALA A 78 -0.75 9.65 -69.56
N GLU A 79 -0.21 10.75 -70.09
CA GLU A 79 0.12 10.85 -71.52
C GLU A 79 1.22 9.88 -71.94
N LYS A 80 2.29 9.77 -71.14
CA LYS A 80 3.38 8.82 -71.40
C LYS A 80 2.88 7.38 -71.38
N PHE A 81 2.02 7.05 -70.42
CA PHE A 81 1.39 5.75 -70.29
C PHE A 81 0.51 5.42 -71.49
N PHE A 82 -0.30 6.38 -71.97
CA PHE A 82 -1.07 6.19 -73.19
C PHE A 82 -0.19 5.97 -74.43
N LYS A 83 0.92 6.70 -74.54
CA LYS A 83 1.85 6.56 -75.67
C LYS A 83 2.47 5.16 -75.72
N GLN A 84 2.85 4.62 -74.58
CA GLN A 84 3.53 3.33 -74.43
C GLN A 84 2.56 2.14 -74.48
N GLU A 85 1.54 2.14 -73.62
CA GLU A 85 0.68 0.97 -73.38
C GLU A 85 -0.65 1.03 -74.14
N LYS A 86 -0.95 2.14 -74.82
CA LYS A 86 -2.25 2.41 -75.46
C LYS A 86 -3.45 2.29 -74.51
N ARG A 87 -3.21 2.35 -73.20
CA ARG A 87 -4.24 2.35 -72.16
C ARG A 87 -4.48 3.78 -71.70
N ILE A 88 -5.75 4.19 -71.66
CA ILE A 88 -6.14 5.52 -71.23
C ILE A 88 -6.29 5.53 -69.71
N PHE A 89 -5.63 6.49 -69.05
CA PHE A 89 -5.83 6.81 -67.64
C PHE A 89 -6.37 8.24 -67.54
N TYR A 90 -7.52 8.42 -66.91
CA TYR A 90 -8.16 9.73 -66.80
C TYR A 90 -7.76 10.38 -65.48
N VAL A 91 -7.13 11.55 -65.58
CA VAL A 91 -6.81 12.38 -64.41
C VAL A 91 -7.95 13.37 -64.21
N THR A 92 -8.62 13.33 -63.06
CA THR A 92 -9.77 14.18 -62.77
C THR A 92 -9.51 15.08 -61.56
N PRO A 93 -10.17 16.25 -61.45
CA PRO A 93 -10.08 17.09 -60.26
C PRO A 93 -10.51 16.37 -58.98
N THR A 94 -11.41 15.40 -59.05
CA THR A 94 -11.81 14.58 -57.90
C THR A 94 -10.61 13.86 -57.27
N SER A 95 -9.73 13.28 -58.09
CA SER A 95 -8.51 12.62 -57.60
C SER A 95 -7.57 13.59 -56.87
N TYR A 96 -7.55 14.86 -57.27
CA TYR A 96 -6.77 15.90 -56.57
C TYR A 96 -7.40 16.27 -55.21
N LEU A 97 -8.73 16.37 -55.15
CA LEU A 97 -9.45 16.60 -53.89
C LEU A 97 -9.27 15.42 -52.93
N ASP A 98 -9.24 14.19 -53.44
CA ASP A 98 -8.98 12.98 -52.66
C ASP A 98 -7.53 12.97 -52.12
N LEU A 99 -6.55 13.38 -52.93
CA LEU A 99 -5.16 13.55 -52.49
C LEU A 99 -5.09 14.51 -51.30
N ILE A 100 -5.71 15.69 -51.42
CA ILE A 100 -5.72 16.69 -50.35
C ILE A 100 -6.41 16.12 -49.11
N SER A 101 -7.62 15.56 -49.25
CA SER A 101 -8.40 15.03 -48.13
C SER A 101 -7.64 13.91 -47.40
N THR A 102 -7.02 13.00 -48.15
CA THR A 102 -6.22 11.91 -47.60
C THR A 102 -5.00 12.44 -46.84
N PHE A 103 -4.31 13.45 -47.39
CA PHE A 103 -3.19 14.10 -46.69
C PHE A 103 -3.63 14.68 -45.33
N ILE A 104 -4.77 15.36 -45.28
CA ILE A 104 -5.31 15.95 -44.05
C ILE A 104 -5.59 14.87 -43.00
N ILE A 105 -6.25 13.78 -43.41
CA ILE A 105 -6.57 12.65 -42.52
C ILE A 105 -5.29 12.00 -41.99
N MET A 106 -4.34 11.71 -42.87
CA MET A 106 -3.07 11.07 -42.49
C MET A 106 -2.23 11.96 -41.57
N LEU A 107 -2.21 13.28 -41.82
CA LEU A 107 -1.52 14.24 -40.97
C LEU A 107 -2.13 14.26 -39.56
N GLY A 108 -3.46 14.27 -39.45
CA GLY A 108 -4.16 14.21 -38.17
C GLY A 108 -3.82 12.94 -37.38
N GLN A 109 -3.92 11.77 -38.03
CA GLN A 109 -3.55 10.49 -37.42
C GLN A 109 -2.09 10.43 -36.96
N GLN A 110 -1.18 10.98 -37.77
CA GLN A 110 0.24 10.98 -37.42
C GLN A 110 0.53 11.93 -36.25
N ARG A 111 -0.12 13.09 -36.20
CA ARG A 111 -0.01 14.02 -35.06
C ARG A 111 -0.50 13.39 -33.77
N GLU A 112 -1.64 12.71 -33.81
CA GLU A 112 -2.19 12.02 -32.64
C GLU A 112 -1.23 10.94 -32.12
N LYS A 113 -0.69 10.10 -33.01
CA LYS A 113 0.33 9.09 -32.65
C LYS A 113 1.57 9.71 -32.01
N VAL A 114 2.09 10.80 -32.59
CA VAL A 114 3.27 11.48 -32.06
C VAL A 114 2.97 12.16 -30.73
N ALA A 115 1.82 12.80 -30.58
CA ALA A 115 1.39 13.43 -29.32
C ALA A 115 1.20 12.40 -28.20
N GLY A 116 0.58 11.24 -28.50
CA GLY A 116 0.45 10.14 -27.54
C GLY A 116 1.80 9.58 -27.10
N ASN A 117 2.73 9.38 -28.04
CA ASN A 117 4.08 8.96 -27.70
C ASN A 117 4.81 10.00 -26.84
N LYS A 118 4.69 11.28 -27.18
CA LYS A 118 5.27 12.38 -26.40
C LYS A 118 4.74 12.36 -24.96
N SER A 119 3.41 12.32 -24.78
CA SER A 119 2.79 12.25 -23.45
C SER A 119 3.29 11.07 -22.63
N ARG A 120 3.47 9.89 -23.26
CA ARG A 120 4.05 8.72 -22.58
C ARG A 120 5.48 8.98 -22.10
N TYR A 121 6.31 9.65 -22.91
CA TYR A 121 7.67 10.01 -22.51
C TYR A 121 7.69 11.07 -21.43
N ASP A 122 6.84 12.08 -21.52
CA ASP A 122 6.74 13.16 -20.52
C ASP A 122 6.38 12.57 -19.14
N VAL A 123 5.35 11.71 -19.08
CA VAL A 123 4.96 10.99 -17.85
C VAL A 123 6.08 10.06 -17.37
N GLY A 124 6.74 9.35 -18.28
CA GLY A 124 7.87 8.49 -17.93
C GLY A 124 9.02 9.27 -17.30
N MET A 125 9.32 10.46 -17.82
CA MET A 125 10.37 11.33 -17.32
C MET A 125 10.03 11.88 -15.93
N GLU A 126 8.78 12.32 -15.74
CA GLU A 126 8.26 12.77 -14.43
C GLU A 126 8.41 11.66 -13.38
N LYS A 127 8.05 10.41 -13.72
CA LYS A 127 8.21 9.27 -12.81
C LYS A 127 9.66 8.93 -12.48
N ILE A 128 10.56 9.09 -13.45
CA ILE A 128 12.00 8.90 -13.19
C ILE A 128 12.51 10.00 -12.25
N GLU A 129 12.09 11.25 -12.43
CA GLU A 129 12.46 12.36 -11.56
C GLU A 129 11.91 12.20 -10.14
N GLU A 130 10.64 11.82 -9.99
CA GLU A 130 10.02 11.48 -8.70
C GLU A 130 10.81 10.37 -7.98
N ALA A 131 11.13 9.29 -8.70
CA ALA A 131 11.88 8.17 -8.14
C ALA A 131 13.30 8.59 -7.73
N ALA A 132 13.98 9.39 -8.54
CA ALA A 132 15.32 9.90 -8.22
C ALA A 132 15.29 10.77 -6.94
N SER A 133 14.29 11.64 -6.80
CA SER A 133 14.11 12.46 -5.58
C SER A 133 13.81 11.59 -4.36
N ALA A 134 12.97 10.57 -4.48
CA ALA A 134 12.66 9.65 -3.39
C ALA A 134 13.88 8.84 -2.94
N VAL A 135 14.67 8.32 -3.89
CA VAL A 135 15.92 7.61 -3.59
C VAL A 135 16.93 8.55 -2.91
N GLY A 136 17.05 9.80 -3.38
CA GLY A 136 17.90 10.80 -2.73
C GLY A 136 17.52 11.08 -1.29
N ALA A 137 16.22 11.18 -0.99
CA ALA A 137 15.72 11.34 0.39
C ALA A 137 16.04 10.11 1.27
N LEU A 138 15.75 8.90 0.76
CA LEU A 138 16.03 7.65 1.49
C LEU A 138 17.53 7.45 1.76
N GLN A 139 18.39 7.85 0.83
CA GLN A 139 19.83 7.77 1.02
C GLN A 139 20.29 8.69 2.15
N LYS A 140 19.75 9.91 2.21
CA LYS A 140 20.03 10.84 3.30
C LYS A 140 19.53 10.32 4.65
N ASP A 141 18.30 9.79 4.70
CA ASP A 141 17.75 9.20 5.92
C ASP A 141 18.64 8.04 6.42
N LEU A 142 19.14 7.20 5.52
CA LEU A 142 20.08 6.12 5.86
C LEU A 142 21.39 6.66 6.43
N GLU A 143 21.98 7.68 5.81
CA GLU A 143 23.21 8.33 6.31
C GLU A 143 23.00 8.93 7.71
N ASP A 144 21.84 9.53 7.98
CA ASP A 144 21.50 10.11 9.28
C ASP A 144 21.21 9.04 10.36
N LEU A 145 20.57 7.93 9.99
CA LEU A 145 20.24 6.82 10.91
C LEU A 145 21.45 5.93 11.24
N GLN A 146 22.44 5.84 10.35
CA GLN A 146 23.61 4.98 10.50
C GLN A 146 24.35 5.15 11.85
N PRO A 147 24.73 6.36 12.30
CA PRO A 147 25.40 6.52 13.59
C PRO A 147 24.51 6.16 14.79
N SER A 148 23.20 6.39 14.71
CA SER A 148 22.26 6.01 15.76
C SER A 148 22.14 4.48 15.87
N LEU A 149 22.11 3.79 14.74
CA LEU A 149 22.08 2.32 14.69
C LEU A 149 23.38 1.73 15.25
N GLU A 150 24.54 2.27 14.89
CA GLU A 150 25.83 1.83 15.45
C GLU A 150 25.90 2.04 16.97
N LYS A 151 25.39 3.18 17.47
CA LYS A 151 25.33 3.46 18.91
C LYS A 151 24.41 2.47 19.63
N SER A 152 23.20 2.27 19.11
CA SER A 152 22.22 1.37 19.72
C SER A 152 22.66 -0.10 19.65
N ALA A 153 23.37 -0.51 18.60
CA ALA A 153 24.00 -1.83 18.50
C ALA A 153 25.08 -2.04 19.58
N LYS A 154 25.92 -1.03 19.82
CA LYS A 154 26.91 -1.07 20.92
C LYS A 154 26.23 -1.15 22.29
N GLU A 155 25.26 -0.26 22.56
CA GLU A 155 24.51 -0.24 23.81
C GLU A 155 23.80 -1.59 24.05
N THR A 156 23.20 -2.19 23.03
CA THR A 156 22.54 -3.50 23.12
C THR A 156 23.54 -4.62 23.41
N SER A 157 24.72 -4.59 22.77
CA SER A 157 25.78 -5.58 23.03
C SER A 157 26.30 -5.48 24.47
N GLU A 158 26.49 -4.27 24.98
CA GLU A 158 26.92 -4.03 26.37
C GLU A 158 25.85 -4.50 27.37
N LEU A 159 24.58 -4.17 27.11
CA LEU A 159 23.46 -4.62 27.94
C LEU A 159 23.35 -6.15 27.96
N MET A 160 23.56 -6.81 26.82
CA MET A 160 23.55 -8.28 26.73
C MET A 160 24.63 -8.90 27.61
N ILE A 161 25.85 -8.36 27.60
CA ILE A 161 26.95 -8.80 28.49
C ILE A 161 26.57 -8.60 29.96
N HIS A 162 25.96 -7.46 30.31
CA HIS A 162 25.52 -7.18 31.67
C HIS A 162 24.43 -8.16 32.14
N VAL A 163 23.42 -8.42 31.29
CA VAL A 163 22.33 -9.36 31.57
C VAL A 163 22.86 -10.78 31.74
N GLU A 164 23.76 -11.24 30.88
CA GLU A 164 24.39 -12.56 31.04
C GLU A 164 25.18 -12.66 32.36
N GLY A 165 25.87 -11.59 32.75
CA GLY A 165 26.58 -11.50 34.03
C GLY A 165 25.65 -11.55 35.24
N GLU A 166 24.55 -10.78 35.21
CA GLU A 166 23.55 -10.80 36.28
C GLU A 166 22.76 -12.10 36.33
N GLN A 167 22.47 -12.73 35.19
CA GLN A 167 21.78 -14.01 35.13
C GLN A 167 22.63 -15.12 35.76
N LYS A 168 23.96 -15.10 35.58
CA LYS A 168 24.87 -16.02 36.30
C LYS A 168 24.83 -15.80 37.81
N LYS A 169 24.93 -14.54 38.26
CA LYS A 169 24.85 -14.19 39.69
C LYS A 169 23.49 -14.58 40.30
N ALA A 170 22.40 -14.34 39.57
CA ALA A 170 21.05 -14.70 39.99
C ALA A 170 20.90 -16.22 40.08
N ALA A 171 21.43 -16.99 39.12
CA ALA A 171 21.42 -18.45 39.17
C ALA A 171 22.24 -19.02 40.34
N GLU A 172 23.39 -18.42 40.66
CA GLU A 172 24.18 -18.78 41.85
C GLU A 172 23.41 -18.49 43.14
N LYS A 173 22.79 -17.31 43.23
CA LYS A 173 22.00 -16.90 44.39
C LYS A 173 20.74 -17.75 44.56
N GLN A 174 20.09 -18.11 43.45
CA GLN A 174 18.93 -19.00 43.44
C GLN A 174 19.29 -20.38 43.99
N LYS A 175 20.40 -20.98 43.58
CA LYS A 175 20.87 -22.26 44.15
C LYS A 175 21.08 -22.19 45.66
N LEU A 176 21.57 -21.07 46.15
CA LEU A 176 21.82 -20.84 47.58
C LEU A 176 20.50 -20.70 48.34
N VAL A 177 19.56 -19.92 47.82
CA VAL A 177 18.21 -19.77 48.39
C VAL A 177 17.42 -21.08 48.34
N ASP A 178 17.53 -21.86 47.27
CA ASP A 178 16.86 -23.17 47.16
C ASP A 178 17.41 -24.16 48.21
N ALA A 179 18.72 -24.12 48.48
CA ALA A 179 19.35 -24.93 49.53
C ALA A 179 18.90 -24.49 50.93
N ASP A 180 18.87 -23.18 51.20
CA ASP A 180 18.42 -22.62 52.47
C ASP A 180 16.91 -22.89 52.70
N ALA A 181 16.10 -22.81 51.64
CA ALA A 181 14.67 -23.13 51.68
C ALA A 181 14.43 -24.60 52.02
N ALA A 182 15.18 -25.52 51.40
CA ALA A 182 15.09 -26.95 51.72
C ALA A 182 15.50 -27.25 53.17
N ALA A 183 16.55 -26.57 53.68
CA ALA A 183 16.96 -26.70 55.07
C ALA A 183 15.88 -26.17 56.04
N ALA A 184 15.30 -24.99 55.75
CA ALA A 184 14.24 -24.40 56.55
C ALA A 184 12.94 -25.23 56.53
N GLU A 185 12.62 -25.86 55.39
CA GLU A 185 11.46 -26.77 55.29
C GLU A 185 11.64 -28.03 56.14
N GLU A 186 12.85 -28.60 56.15
CA GLU A 186 13.17 -29.76 57.00
C GLU A 186 13.17 -29.38 58.50
N GLU A 187 13.78 -28.25 58.88
CA GLU A 187 13.71 -27.75 60.25
C GLU A 187 12.27 -27.43 60.67
N GLY A 188 11.46 -26.87 59.76
CA GLY A 188 10.04 -26.62 59.97
C GLY A 188 9.24 -27.91 60.16
N ARG A 189 9.56 -28.97 59.42
CA ARG A 189 8.95 -30.30 59.60
C ARG A 189 9.27 -30.87 60.98
N ILE A 190 10.55 -30.83 61.39
CA ILE A 190 10.99 -31.32 62.71
C ILE A 190 10.32 -30.53 63.84
N ALA A 191 10.27 -29.19 63.74
CA ALA A 191 9.63 -28.34 64.74
C ALA A 191 8.13 -28.62 64.86
N ASN A 192 7.43 -28.87 63.74
CA ASN A 192 6.01 -29.23 63.73
C ASN A 192 5.77 -30.63 64.33
N GLU A 193 6.65 -31.60 64.09
CA GLU A 193 6.57 -32.92 64.72
C GLU A 193 6.73 -32.81 66.25
N ILE A 194 7.74 -32.08 66.73
CA ILE A 194 7.96 -31.84 68.16
C ILE A 194 6.75 -31.11 68.78
N LYS A 195 6.21 -30.11 68.08
CA LYS A 195 5.03 -29.37 68.53
C LYS A 195 3.81 -30.29 68.65
N ALA A 196 3.55 -31.13 67.65
CA ALA A 196 2.42 -32.05 67.64
C ALA A 196 2.49 -33.07 68.79
N ASP A 197 3.69 -33.61 69.06
CA ASP A 197 3.91 -34.50 70.20
C ASP A 197 3.68 -33.79 71.55
N CYS A 198 4.19 -32.57 71.71
CA CYS A 198 3.99 -31.78 72.93
C CYS A 198 2.51 -31.39 73.15
N GLU A 199 1.78 -31.01 72.09
CA GLU A 199 0.35 -30.69 72.16
C GLU A 199 -0.49 -31.91 72.54
N LYS A 200 -0.10 -33.11 72.06
CA LYS A 200 -0.75 -34.37 72.43
C LYS A 200 -0.57 -34.69 73.93
N ASP A 201 0.65 -34.54 74.45
CA ASP A 201 0.93 -34.76 75.87
C ASP A 201 0.20 -33.73 76.75
N LEU A 202 0.15 -32.47 76.32
CA LEU A 202 -0.61 -31.42 77.00
C LEU A 202 -2.11 -31.73 77.01
N ALA A 203 -2.68 -32.16 75.88
CA ALA A 203 -4.10 -32.54 75.78
C ALA A 203 -4.46 -33.74 76.66
N ALA A 204 -3.52 -34.66 76.91
CA ALA A 204 -3.71 -35.76 77.85
C ALA A 204 -3.70 -35.29 79.31
N ALA A 205 -2.92 -34.25 79.64
CA ALA A 205 -2.79 -33.71 81.00
C ALA A 205 -3.91 -32.71 81.37
N MET A 206 -4.44 -31.95 80.41
CA MET A 206 -5.47 -30.92 80.63
C MET A 206 -6.73 -31.44 81.35
N PRO A 207 -7.33 -32.60 81.00
CA PRO A 207 -8.52 -33.11 81.69
C PRO A 207 -8.30 -33.38 83.18
N ALA A 208 -7.10 -33.83 83.56
CA ALA A 208 -6.75 -34.06 84.96
C ALA A 208 -6.59 -32.75 85.74
N LEU A 209 -6.02 -31.71 85.09
CA LEU A 209 -5.88 -30.38 85.68
C LEU A 209 -7.24 -29.69 85.80
N ASP A 210 -8.06 -29.69 84.76
CA ASP A 210 -9.40 -29.09 84.76
C ASP A 210 -10.29 -29.75 85.81
N ALA A 211 -10.23 -31.08 85.94
CA ALA A 211 -10.94 -31.80 87.00
C ALA A 211 -10.45 -31.40 88.41
N ALA A 212 -9.15 -31.15 88.59
CA ALA A 212 -8.59 -30.69 89.85
C ALA A 212 -9.01 -29.24 90.18
N VAL A 213 -9.03 -28.34 89.18
CA VAL A 213 -9.50 -26.95 89.32
C VAL A 213 -10.99 -26.90 89.62
N ASP A 214 -11.79 -27.73 88.95
CA ASP A 214 -13.24 -27.87 89.22
C ASP A 214 -13.54 -28.46 90.59
N ALA A 215 -12.67 -29.34 91.12
CA ALA A 215 -12.78 -29.82 92.49
C ALA A 215 -12.43 -28.70 93.49
N LEU A 216 -11.42 -27.89 93.20
CA LEU A 216 -11.03 -26.73 94.02
C LEU A 216 -12.11 -25.64 94.03
N SER A 217 -12.76 -25.35 92.91
CA SER A 217 -13.82 -24.32 92.81
C SER A 217 -15.10 -24.67 93.59
N LYS A 218 -15.27 -25.95 93.94
CA LYS A 218 -16.39 -26.46 94.77
C LYS A 218 -16.14 -26.36 96.28
N LEU A 219 -14.94 -25.97 96.71
CA LEU A 219 -14.63 -25.72 98.12
C LEU A 219 -15.27 -24.40 98.57
N SER A 220 -16.03 -24.45 99.66
CA SER A 220 -16.60 -23.27 100.28
C SER A 220 -15.64 -22.68 101.32
N LYS A 221 -15.82 -21.40 101.65
CA LYS A 221 -15.05 -20.74 102.73
C LYS A 221 -15.27 -21.41 104.11
N GLY A 222 -16.37 -22.15 104.26
CA GLY A 222 -16.66 -22.95 105.46
C GLY A 222 -15.72 -24.15 105.58
N ASP A 223 -15.46 -24.88 104.49
CA ASP A 223 -14.61 -26.07 104.47
C ASP A 223 -13.14 -25.74 104.82
N ILE A 224 -12.63 -24.61 104.30
CA ILE A 224 -11.29 -24.11 104.64
C ILE A 224 -11.22 -23.65 106.11
N GLY A 225 -12.33 -23.11 106.63
CA GLY A 225 -12.46 -22.70 108.02
C GLY A 225 -12.40 -23.88 109.01
N GLU A 226 -12.99 -25.03 108.65
CA GLU A 226 -12.91 -26.26 109.47
C GLU A 226 -11.49 -26.80 109.55
N VAL A 227 -10.78 -26.90 108.42
CA VAL A 227 -9.38 -27.36 108.39
C VAL A 227 -8.48 -26.49 109.29
N LYS A 228 -8.67 -25.17 109.27
CA LYS A 228 -7.92 -24.24 110.14
C LYS A 228 -8.23 -24.40 111.63
N ALA A 229 -9.43 -24.85 111.98
CA ALA A 229 -9.88 -25.00 113.37
C ALA A 229 -9.53 -26.37 114.00
N MET A 230 -9.03 -27.33 113.22
CA MET A 230 -8.67 -28.67 113.71
C MET A 230 -7.40 -28.62 114.60
N LYS A 231 -7.53 -28.97 115.89
CA LYS A 231 -6.39 -29.08 116.82
C LYS A 231 -5.50 -30.31 116.57
N THR A 232 -6.05 -31.38 115.97
CA THR A 232 -5.32 -32.61 115.62
C THR A 232 -5.80 -33.11 114.25
N PRO A 233 -5.21 -32.63 113.14
CA PRO A 233 -5.66 -33.00 111.79
C PRO A 233 -5.39 -34.49 111.49
N PRO A 234 -6.28 -35.19 110.78
CA PRO A 234 -6.01 -36.54 110.27
C PRO A 234 -4.81 -36.57 109.31
N ALA A 235 -4.14 -37.72 109.20
CA ALA A 235 -2.91 -37.87 108.40
C ALA A 235 -3.04 -37.41 106.93
N GLY A 236 -4.22 -37.58 106.30
CA GLY A 236 -4.48 -37.13 104.93
C GLY A 236 -4.44 -35.60 104.75
N VAL A 237 -4.86 -34.83 105.76
CA VAL A 237 -4.84 -33.36 105.74
C VAL A 237 -3.43 -32.82 105.95
N ILE A 238 -2.62 -33.49 106.78
CA ILE A 238 -1.22 -33.13 107.01
C ILE A 238 -0.40 -33.33 105.74
N LEU A 239 -0.57 -34.46 105.05
CA LEU A 239 0.17 -34.77 103.82
C LEU A 239 -0.17 -33.81 102.68
N THR A 240 -1.44 -33.50 102.45
CA THR A 240 -1.86 -32.55 101.40
C THR A 240 -1.45 -31.11 101.73
N SER A 241 -1.53 -30.69 102.99
CA SER A 241 -1.06 -29.36 103.42
C SER A 241 0.45 -29.22 103.33
N GLN A 242 1.22 -30.26 103.68
CA GLN A 242 2.68 -30.28 103.47
C GLN A 242 3.04 -30.18 101.99
N ALA A 243 2.37 -30.93 101.11
CA ALA A 243 2.59 -30.85 99.67
C ALA A 243 2.29 -29.45 99.10
N LEU A 244 1.22 -28.79 99.57
CA LEU A 244 0.90 -27.41 99.21
C LEU A 244 1.96 -26.42 99.72
N CYS A 245 2.43 -26.56 100.96
CA CYS A 245 3.52 -25.72 101.48
C CYS A 245 4.80 -25.86 100.65
N TYR A 246 5.19 -27.09 100.27
CA TYR A 246 6.34 -27.29 99.38
C TYR A 246 6.11 -26.73 97.96
N MET A 247 4.93 -26.92 97.37
CA MET A 247 4.63 -26.49 95.99
C MET A 247 4.48 -24.97 95.86
N PHE A 248 3.99 -24.29 96.90
CA PHE A 248 3.88 -22.83 96.97
C PHE A 248 5.07 -22.17 97.68
N ASN A 249 6.10 -22.94 98.04
CA ASN A 249 7.33 -22.47 98.69
C ASN A 249 7.05 -21.69 100.00
N LEU A 250 6.09 -22.18 100.79
CA LEU A 250 5.58 -21.62 102.06
C LEU A 250 6.06 -22.42 103.28
#